data_AF-A0A515IK40-F1
#
_entry.id   AF-A0A515IK40-F1
#
_cell.length_a   1.000
_cell.length_b   1.000
_cell.length_c   1.000
_cell.angle_alpha   90.00
_cell.angle_beta   90.00
_cell.angle_gamma   90.00
#
_symmetry.space_group_name_H-M   'P 1'
#
loop_
_entity.id
_entity.type
_entity.pdbx_description
1 polymer ?
#
loop_
_entity_poly.entity_id
_entity_poly.type
_entity_poly.pdbx_seq_one_letter_code
_entity_poly.pdbx_strand_id
1 'polypeptide(L)' 'MVGRKITIIASPLLKEWKLKKLIGRDGVIIKKNQNQKTKGVWVRLNEPFANELEWFIPIQSVQITSH' A
#
# COMPACT_ATOMS: atom_id res chain seq x y z
N MET A 1 0.44 6.46 12.07
CA MET A 1 0.76 5.89 10.74
C MET A 1 -0.32 6.19 9.71
N VAL A 2 -1.61 6.32 10.08
CA VAL A 2 -2.59 6.94 9.18
C VAL A 2 -2.16 8.39 8.92
N GLY A 3 -2.35 8.88 7.68
CA GLY A 3 -1.89 10.19 7.23
C GLY A 3 -0.41 10.27 6.88
N ARG A 4 0.34 9.16 6.94
CA ARG A 4 1.74 9.14 6.49
C ARG A 4 1.83 8.85 5.00
N LYS A 5 2.70 9.59 4.32
CA LYS A 5 3.14 9.31 2.96
C LYS A 5 3.95 8.01 2.95
N ILE A 6 3.69 7.21 1.95
CA ILE A 6 4.35 5.94 1.72
C ILE A 6 4.65 5.76 0.25
N THR A 7 5.64 4.92 -0.02
CA THR A 7 5.95 4.41 -1.35
C THR A 7 5.76 2.90 -1.34
N ILE A 8 5.09 2.38 -2.37
CA ILE A 8 4.83 0.95 -2.50
C ILE A 8 6.08 0.27 -3.07
N ILE A 9 6.62 -0.70 -2.35
CA ILE A 9 7.82 -1.45 -2.75
C ILE A 9 7.49 -2.90 -3.11
N ALA A 10 8.39 -3.56 -3.83
CA ALA A 10 8.25 -4.97 -4.15
C ALA A 10 8.28 -5.82 -2.87
N SER A 11 7.34 -6.75 -2.73
CA SER A 11 7.37 -7.76 -1.67
C SER A 11 6.81 -9.10 -2.19
N PRO A 12 7.14 -10.23 -1.52
CA PRO A 12 6.59 -11.54 -1.90
C PRO A 12 5.06 -11.55 -1.90
N LEU A 13 4.44 -11.01 -0.84
CA LEU A 13 2.98 -10.94 -0.71
C LEU A 13 2.34 -10.10 -1.82
N LEU A 14 2.98 -9.00 -2.21
CA LEU A 14 2.48 -8.13 -3.28
C LEU A 14 2.57 -8.81 -4.66
N LYS A 15 3.58 -9.67 -4.85
CA LYS A 15 3.70 -10.55 -6.03
C LYS A 15 2.62 -11.62 -6.04
N GLU A 16 2.34 -12.26 -4.90
CA GLU A 16 1.26 -13.24 -4.75
C GLU A 16 -0.10 -12.62 -5.07
N TRP A 17 -0.32 -11.37 -4.67
CA TRP A 17 -1.58 -10.64 -4.93
C TRP A 17 -1.66 -10.07 -6.35
N LYS A 18 -0.67 -10.34 -7.21
CA LYS A 18 -0.58 -9.82 -8.58
C LYS A 18 -0.60 -8.28 -8.66
N LEU A 19 -0.27 -7.60 -7.58
CA LEU A 19 -0.27 -6.14 -7.44
C LEU A 19 1.06 -5.49 -7.83
N LYS A 20 1.96 -6.22 -8.50
CA LYS A 20 3.29 -5.75 -8.93
C LYS A 20 3.29 -4.43 -9.70
N LYS A 21 2.18 -4.05 -10.34
CA LYS A 21 2.03 -2.78 -11.07
C LYS A 21 1.89 -1.55 -10.15
N LEU A 22 1.68 -1.76 -8.85
CA LEU A 22 1.64 -0.71 -7.84
C LEU A 22 3.04 -0.36 -7.30
N ILE A 23 4.05 -1.19 -7.57
CA ILE A 23 5.44 -0.94 -7.12
C ILE A 23 5.94 0.38 -7.73
N GLY A 24 6.56 1.21 -6.89
CA GLY A 24 7.06 2.53 -7.25
C GLY A 24 6.02 3.64 -7.18
N ARG A 25 4.75 3.33 -6.85
CA ARG A 25 3.72 4.36 -6.67
C ARG A 25 3.73 4.91 -5.24
N ASP A 26 3.46 6.20 -5.15
CA ASP A 26 3.28 6.90 -3.89
C ASP A 26 1.81 7.01 -3.48
N GLY A 27 1.60 7.05 -2.17
CA GLY A 27 0.27 7.23 -1.60
C GLY A 27 0.31 7.57 -0.12
N VAL A 28 -0.87 7.56 0.49
CA VAL A 28 -1.06 7.88 1.91
C VAL A 28 -1.85 6.78 2.58
N ILE A 29 -1.41 6.35 3.76
CA ILE A 29 -2.17 5.36 4.55
C ILE A 29 -3.44 6.03 5.07
N ILE A 30 -4.61 5.51 4.69
CA ILE A 30 -5.91 5.99 5.15
C ILE A 30 -6.51 5.11 6.24
N LYS A 31 -6.21 3.81 6.23
CA LYS A 31 -6.74 2.87 7.23
C LYS A 31 -5.77 1.72 7.44
N LYS A 32 -5.72 1.20 8.68
CA LYS A 32 -5.00 -0.03 8.99
C LYS A 32 -5.98 -1.17 9.11
N ASN A 33 -5.65 -2.32 8.56
CA ASN A 33 -6.35 -3.55 8.92
C ASN A 33 -5.60 -4.21 10.08
N GLN A 34 -6.24 -4.31 11.24
CA GLN A 34 -5.68 -4.94 12.45
C GLN A 34 -5.95 -6.44 12.52
N ASN A 35 -6.57 -7.03 11.50
CA ASN A 35 -6.92 -8.45 11.54
C ASN A 35 -5.65 -9.32 11.55
N GLN A 36 -5.54 -10.23 12.52
CA GLN A 36 -4.30 -10.96 12.81
C GLN A 36 -3.79 -11.84 11.65
N LYS A 37 -4.67 -12.27 10.74
CA LYS A 37 -4.31 -13.15 9.62
C LYS A 37 -3.59 -12.43 8.47
N THR A 38 -3.89 -11.15 8.22
CA THR A 38 -3.36 -10.43 7.06
C THR A 38 -2.99 -9.01 7.45
N LYS A 39 -1.70 -8.78 7.76
CA LYS A 39 -1.18 -7.46 8.08
C LYS A 39 -1.09 -6.61 6.81
N GLY A 40 -2.03 -5.69 6.65
CA GLY A 40 -2.09 -4.77 5.52
C GLY A 40 -2.68 -3.43 5.89
N VAL A 41 -2.51 -2.47 5.00
CA VAL A 41 -3.00 -1.11 5.14
C VAL A 41 -3.73 -0.70 3.88
N TRP A 42 -4.81 0.06 4.04
CA TRP A 42 -5.43 0.77 2.93
C TRP A 42 -4.63 2.03 2.66
N VAL A 43 -4.19 2.15 1.42
CA VAL A 43 -3.43 3.27 0.91
C VAL A 43 -4.28 3.96 -0.15
N ARG A 44 -4.40 5.27 -0.04
CA ARG A 44 -4.90 6.10 -1.13
C ARG A 44 -3.71 6.52 -1.99
N LEU A 45 -3.68 6.05 -3.23
CA LEU A 45 -2.68 6.43 -4.22
C LEU A 45 -2.86 7.90 -4.62
N ASN A 46 -1.76 8.56 -4.99
CA ASN A 46 -1.82 9.89 -5.58
C ASN A 46 -2.43 9.84 -6.99
N GLU A 47 -2.13 8.79 -7.76
CA GLU A 47 -2.65 8.56 -9.10
C GLU A 47 -3.51 7.29 -9.13
N PRO A 48 -4.68 7.32 -9.81
CA PRO A 48 -5.54 6.15 -9.90
C PRO A 48 -4.82 4.98 -10.56
N PHE A 49 -5.06 3.78 -10.03
CA PHE A 49 -4.66 2.52 -10.62
C PHE A 49 -5.91 1.72 -10.93
N ALA A 50 -6.08 1.27 -12.18
CA ALA A 50 -7.26 0.53 -12.61
C ALA A 50 -8.59 1.26 -12.24
N ASN A 51 -8.63 2.58 -12.40
CA ASN A 51 -9.74 3.47 -12.02
C ASN A 51 -10.05 3.56 -10.51
N GLU A 52 -9.20 3.02 -9.65
CA GLU A 52 -9.36 3.09 -8.20
C GLU A 52 -8.19 3.84 -7.54
N LEU A 53 -8.49 4.68 -6.56
CA LEU A 53 -7.49 5.39 -5.76
C LEU A 53 -7.13 4.63 -4.48
N GLU A 54 -8.04 3.82 -3.96
CA GLU A 54 -7.89 3.15 -2.67
C GLU A 54 -7.50 1.69 -2.88
N TRP A 55 -6.32 1.32 -2.42
CA TRP A 55 -5.79 -0.03 -2.59
C TRP A 55 -5.36 -0.63 -1.26
N PHE A 56 -5.65 -1.92 -1.10
CA PHE A 56 -5.18 -2.67 0.05
C PHE A 56 -3.78 -3.23 -0.21
N ILE A 57 -2.78 -2.74 0.53
CA ILE A 57 -1.37 -3.08 0.34
C ILE A 57 -0.86 -3.82 1.58
N PRO A 58 -0.19 -4.98 1.42
CA PRO A 58 0.42 -5.67 2.54
C PRO A 58 1.51 -4.81 3.15
N ILE A 59 1.58 -4.75 4.50
CA ILE A 59 2.47 -3.83 5.22
C ILE A 59 3.95 -3.99 4.87
N GLN A 60 4.36 -5.21 4.50
CA GLN A 60 5.72 -5.53 4.05
C GLN A 60 6.12 -4.84 2.73
N SER A 61 5.13 -4.33 2.00
CA SER A 61 5.28 -3.65 0.71
C SER A 61 5.12 -2.13 0.84
N VAL A 62 5.05 -1.62 2.06
CA VAL A 62 4.80 -0.21 2.35
C VAL A 62 6.04 0.37 3.00
N GLN A 63 6.72 1.27 2.30
CA GLN A 63 7.87 2.00 2.82
C GLN A 63 7.42 3.41 3.22
N ILE A 64 7.65 3.79 4.48
CA ILE A 64 7.28 5.12 4.97
C ILE A 64 8.32 6.13 4.48
N THR A 65 7.89 7.05 3.63
CA THR A 65 8.67 8.24 3.25
C THR A 65 8.36 9.35 4.25
N SER A 66 9.05 9.34 5.39
CA SER A 66 9.09 10.51 6.29
C SER A 66 10.15 11.46 5.74
N HIS A 67 9.73 12.67 5.42
CA HIS A 67 10.60 13.80 5.12
C HIS A 67 10.38 14.87 6.18
#